data_AF-A0A6P0U5G5-F1
#
_entry.id   AF-A0A6P0U5G5-F1
#
_cell.length_a   1.000
_cell.length_b   1.000
_cell.length_c   1.000
_cell.angle_alpha   90.00
_cell.angle_beta   90.00
_cell.angle_gamma   90.00
#
_symmetry.space_group_name_H-M   'P 1'
#
loop_
_entity.id
_entity.type
_entity.pdbx_description
1 polymer ?
#
loop_
_entity_poly.entity_id
_entity_poly.type
_entity_poly.pdbx_seq_one_letter_code
_entity_poly.pdbx_strand_id
1 'polypeptide(L)'
;GVDPNSANPGAGEIDIINGNNGRDTIVLGDGSNVFYSFSGNSDFADIQEFQTGRDTIELTGTLGDYFFNSDNTAIFLRANNDLIAEFTNGAFVESDLSFI
;
A
#
# COMPACT_ATOMS: atom_id res chain seq x y z
N GLY A 1 5.05 10.39 4.03
CA GLY A 1 5.24 9.87 2.67
C GLY A 1 6.70 9.53 2.51
N VAL A 2 7.03 8.53 1.70
CA VAL A 2 8.38 7.95 1.65
C VAL A 2 9.41 8.77 0.86
N ASP A 3 10.70 8.58 1.16
CA ASP A 3 11.80 8.88 0.23
C ASP A 3 12.08 7.64 -0.65
N PRO A 4 11.66 7.65 -1.93
CA PRO A 4 11.85 6.50 -2.82
C PRO A 4 13.32 6.26 -3.20
N ASN A 5 14.24 7.19 -2.92
CA ASN A 5 15.66 7.00 -3.20
C ASN A 5 16.43 6.39 -2.02
N SER A 6 15.77 6.19 -0.88
CA SER A 6 16.37 5.51 0.26
C SER A 6 16.53 4.02 -0.02
N ALA A 7 17.44 3.36 0.70
CA ALA A 7 17.66 1.92 0.53
C ALA A 7 16.43 1.09 0.92
N ASN A 8 15.60 1.60 1.84
CA ASN A 8 14.42 0.94 2.39
C ASN A 8 13.28 1.98 2.52
N PRO A 9 12.57 2.33 1.43
CA PRO A 9 11.55 3.38 1.48
C PRO A 9 10.40 3.05 2.45
N GLY A 10 10.08 4.00 3.33
CA GLY A 10 9.04 3.85 4.36
C GLY A 10 9.44 2.99 5.55
N ALA A 11 10.68 2.49 5.62
CA ALA A 11 11.10 1.62 6.71
C ALA A 11 11.08 2.32 8.07
N GLY A 12 10.37 1.71 9.02
CA GLY A 12 10.21 2.21 10.38
C GLY A 12 9.25 3.40 10.53
N GLU A 13 8.47 3.71 9.50
CA GLU A 13 7.55 4.86 9.48
C GLU A 13 6.10 4.39 9.28
N ILE A 14 5.18 5.03 10.01
CA ILE A 14 3.74 4.92 9.74
C ILE A 14 3.30 6.23 9.12
N ASP A 15 2.85 6.15 7.87
CA ASP A 15 2.47 7.31 7.08
C ASP A 15 0.96 7.39 6.93
N ILE A 16 0.37 8.52 7.32
CA ILE A 16 -1.05 8.79 7.10
C ILE A 16 -1.23 9.40 5.70
N ILE A 17 -1.88 8.67 4.80
CA ILE A 17 -2.15 9.08 3.42
C ILE A 17 -3.64 9.36 3.28
N ASN A 18 -4.01 10.63 3.08
CA ASN A 18 -5.40 10.99 2.83
C ASN A 18 -5.70 10.95 1.32
N GLY A 19 -6.66 10.11 0.91
CA GLY A 19 -7.12 10.00 -0.47
C GLY A 19 -7.74 11.31 -1.01
N ASN A 20 -8.24 12.18 -0.13
CA ASN A 20 -8.89 13.45 -0.49
C ASN A 20 -9.99 13.28 -1.57
N ASN A 21 -10.51 14.39 -2.10
CA ASN A 21 -11.46 14.36 -3.21
C ASN A 21 -10.71 14.28 -4.54
N GLY A 22 -10.87 13.20 -5.30
CA GLY A 22 -10.19 13.08 -6.57
C GLY A 22 -10.29 11.72 -7.21
N ARG A 23 -9.33 11.47 -8.10
CA ARG A 23 -8.92 10.15 -8.55
C ARG A 23 -7.44 10.10 -8.24
N ASP A 24 -7.12 9.49 -7.11
CA ASP A 24 -5.78 9.58 -6.54
C ASP A 24 -5.03 8.27 -6.77
N THR A 25 -3.71 8.37 -7.00
CA THR A 25 -2.84 7.21 -7.13
C THR A 25 -1.94 7.14 -5.91
N ILE A 26 -2.14 6.11 -5.10
CA ILE A 26 -1.36 5.83 -3.91
C ILE A 26 -0.27 4.85 -4.31
N VAL A 27 0.96 5.33 -4.32
CA VAL A 27 2.14 4.58 -4.75
C VAL A 27 2.77 3.90 -3.53
N LEU A 28 2.74 2.56 -3.51
CA LEU A 28 3.30 1.71 -2.46
C LEU A 28 4.51 0.88 -2.95
N GLY A 29 5.04 1.25 -4.11
CA GLY A 29 6.26 0.67 -4.65
C GLY A 29 6.70 1.38 -5.92
N ASP A 30 7.89 1.07 -6.38
CA ASP A 30 8.42 1.50 -7.67
C ASP A 30 8.85 0.27 -8.50
N GLY A 31 9.49 0.47 -9.66
CA GLY A 31 9.93 -0.64 -10.51
C GLY A 31 11.01 -1.56 -9.89
N SER A 32 11.43 -1.34 -8.65
CA SER A 32 12.49 -2.10 -7.97
C SER A 32 12.21 -2.37 -6.48
N ASN A 33 11.40 -1.55 -5.82
CA ASN A 33 11.21 -1.60 -4.36
C ASN A 33 9.73 -1.65 -3.99
N VAL A 34 9.38 -2.55 -3.06
CA VAL A 34 8.14 -2.45 -2.29
C VAL A 34 8.38 -1.50 -1.13
N PHE A 35 7.48 -0.54 -0.90
CA PHE A 35 7.61 0.40 0.20
C PHE A 35 7.04 -0.21 1.49
N TYR A 36 7.53 0.24 2.65
CA TYR A 36 7.11 -0.23 3.99
C TYR A 36 7.28 -1.74 4.24
N SER A 37 8.25 -2.40 3.59
CA SER A 37 8.38 -3.87 3.63
C SER A 37 9.53 -4.39 4.51
N PHE A 38 10.00 -3.62 5.50
CA PHE A 38 11.29 -3.88 6.17
C PHE A 38 11.20 -4.06 7.69
N SER A 39 10.17 -3.53 8.36
CA SER A 39 10.06 -3.52 9.83
C SER A 39 8.84 -4.29 10.35
N GLY A 40 8.26 -5.17 9.55
CA GLY A 40 7.06 -5.91 9.93
C GLY A 40 5.88 -4.95 10.07
N ASN A 41 4.94 -5.24 10.97
CA ASN A 41 3.80 -4.35 11.17
C ASN A 41 4.15 -3.00 11.87
N SER A 42 5.42 -2.62 11.94
CA SER A 42 5.87 -1.34 12.51
C SER A 42 6.07 -0.26 11.44
N ASP A 43 5.99 -0.62 10.16
CA ASP A 43 6.02 0.28 9.01
C ASP A 43 4.87 -0.02 8.06
N PHE A 44 3.99 0.95 7.81
CA PHE A 44 2.90 0.81 6.84
C PHE A 44 2.30 2.16 6.48
N ALA A 45 1.61 2.21 5.34
CA ALA A 45 0.74 3.32 4.99
C ALA A 45 -0.66 3.16 5.63
N ASP A 46 -1.07 4.08 6.49
CA ASP A 46 -2.47 4.25 6.92
C ASP A 46 -3.20 5.12 5.89
N ILE A 47 -3.95 4.46 5.00
CA ILE A 47 -4.69 5.10 3.93
C ILE A 47 -6.08 5.48 4.43
N GLN A 48 -6.33 6.77 4.52
CA GLN A 48 -7.59 7.34 4.99
C GLN A 48 -8.47 7.76 3.82
N GLU A 49 -9.76 7.43 3.93
CA GLU A 49 -10.81 7.85 2.99
C GLU A 49 -10.62 7.37 1.53
N PHE A 50 -10.01 6.19 1.33
CA PHE A 50 -9.86 5.58 0.00
C PHE A 50 -11.21 5.37 -0.72
N GLN A 51 -11.29 5.78 -1.98
CA GLN A 51 -12.49 5.68 -2.80
C GLN A 51 -12.38 4.55 -3.83
N THR A 52 -12.88 3.36 -3.48
CA THR A 52 -12.93 2.22 -4.40
C THR A 52 -13.63 2.56 -5.72
N GLY A 53 -13.08 2.07 -6.84
CA GLY A 53 -13.53 2.36 -8.20
C GLY A 53 -13.16 3.77 -8.71
N ARG A 54 -12.42 4.56 -7.92
CA ARG A 54 -11.94 5.90 -8.29
C ARG A 54 -10.44 6.03 -8.10
N ASP A 55 -9.98 5.69 -6.91
CA ASP A 55 -8.57 5.73 -6.54
C ASP A 55 -7.86 4.45 -7.00
N THR A 56 -6.56 4.52 -7.11
CA THR A 56 -5.71 3.41 -7.56
C THR A 56 -4.57 3.22 -6.58
N ILE A 57 -4.28 1.97 -6.26
CA ILE A 57 -3.13 1.56 -5.47
C ILE A 57 -2.11 0.98 -6.44
N GLU A 58 -0.92 1.57 -6.51
CA GLU A 58 0.17 1.09 -7.35
C GLU A 58 1.15 0.26 -6.51
N LEU A 59 1.38 -0.98 -6.94
CA LEU A 59 2.20 -1.99 -6.28
C LEU A 59 3.28 -2.51 -7.23
N THR A 60 4.43 -2.88 -6.70
CA THR A 60 5.48 -3.54 -7.48
C THR A 60 5.15 -5.03 -7.69
N GLY A 61 5.43 -5.58 -8.88
CA GLY A 61 5.37 -7.02 -9.11
C GLY A 61 4.00 -7.51 -9.57
N THR A 62 3.38 -8.46 -8.85
CA THR A 62 2.14 -9.11 -9.29
C THR A 62 1.16 -9.34 -8.15
N LEU A 63 -0.11 -9.55 -8.47
CA LEU A 63 -1.15 -9.90 -7.48
C LEU A 63 -0.77 -11.10 -6.60
N GLY A 64 0.02 -12.05 -7.12
CA GLY A 64 0.47 -13.23 -6.38
C GLY A 64 1.47 -12.93 -5.26
N ASP A 65 2.16 -11.79 -5.32
CA ASP A 65 3.13 -11.36 -4.32
C ASP A 65 2.46 -10.82 -3.05
N TYR A 66 1.14 -10.64 -3.09
CA TYR A 66 0.37 -10.07 -2.00
C TYR A 66 -0.71 -11.02 -1.49
N PHE A 67 -1.21 -10.73 -0.30
CA PHE A 67 -2.49 -11.22 0.17
C PHE A 67 -3.23 -10.12 0.92
N PHE A 68 -4.54 -10.31 1.02
CA PHE A 68 -5.47 -9.33 1.57
C PHE A 68 -6.31 -10.00 2.66
N ASN A 69 -6.76 -9.22 3.64
CA ASN A 69 -7.74 -9.70 4.60
C ASN A 69 -9.12 -9.84 3.95
N SER A 70 -10.08 -10.47 4.64
CA SER A 70 -11.43 -10.72 4.11
C SER A 70 -12.21 -9.45 3.75
N ASP A 71 -11.84 -8.33 4.36
CA ASP A 71 -12.54 -7.07 4.26
C ASP A 71 -11.88 -6.13 3.23
N ASN A 72 -10.76 -6.55 2.61
CA ASN A 72 -9.91 -5.73 1.75
C ASN A 72 -9.55 -4.37 2.36
N THR A 73 -9.20 -4.38 3.65
CA THR A 73 -8.75 -3.20 4.39
C THR A 73 -7.27 -3.29 4.79
N ALA A 74 -6.56 -4.34 4.36
CA ALA A 74 -5.13 -4.47 4.60
C ALA A 74 -4.46 -5.20 3.43
N ILE A 75 -3.25 -4.73 3.08
CA ILE A 75 -2.38 -5.33 2.07
C ILE A 75 -1.13 -5.84 2.77
N PHE A 76 -0.84 -7.12 2.55
CA PHE A 76 0.34 -7.77 3.08
C PHE A 76 1.25 -8.28 1.98
N LEU A 77 2.56 -8.13 2.17
CA LEU A 77 3.55 -8.77 1.33
C LEU A 77 3.66 -10.26 1.70
N ARG A 78 3.47 -11.14 0.71
CA ARG A 78 3.41 -12.60 0.93
C ARG A 78 4.76 -13.18 1.34
N ALA A 79 5.86 -12.59 0.89
CA ALA A 79 7.20 -13.13 1.13
C ALA A 79 7.55 -13.23 2.63
N ASN A 80 7.03 -12.31 3.44
CA ASN A 80 7.37 -12.16 4.86
C ASN A 80 6.15 -11.91 5.78
N ASN A 81 4.92 -11.93 5.24
CA ASN A 81 3.68 -11.59 5.94
C ASN A 81 3.69 -10.18 6.53
N ASP A 82 4.35 -9.25 5.83
CA ASP A 82 4.52 -7.88 6.30
C ASP A 82 3.35 -7.00 5.90
N LEU A 83 2.84 -6.19 6.83
CA LEU A 83 1.75 -5.25 6.57
C LEU A 83 2.33 -4.02 5.90
N ILE A 84 1.98 -3.75 4.65
CA ILE A 84 2.51 -2.57 3.94
C ILE A 84 1.48 -1.43 3.83
N ALA A 85 0.18 -1.74 3.96
CA ALA A 85 -0.87 -0.75 4.00
C ALA A 85 -2.11 -1.24 4.74
N GLU A 86 -2.74 -0.32 5.47
CA GLU A 86 -4.06 -0.45 6.10
C GLU A 86 -4.98 0.66 5.57
N PHE A 87 -6.29 0.36 5.50
CA PHE A 87 -7.30 1.31 5.03
C PHE A 87 -8.23 1.69 6.19
N THR A 88 -8.09 2.91 6.69
CA THR A 88 -8.96 3.47 7.70
C THR A 88 -10.18 4.13 7.03
N ASN A 89 -11.38 3.65 7.36
CA ASN A 89 -12.64 4.10 6.77
C ASN A 89 -12.69 3.95 5.23
N GLY A 90 -12.06 2.91 4.70
CA GLY A 90 -12.07 2.57 3.28
C GLY A 90 -11.79 1.08 3.09
N ALA A 91 -12.02 0.61 1.88
CA ALA A 91 -11.64 -0.72 1.43
C ALA A 91 -11.37 -0.65 -0.08
N PHE A 92 -10.58 -1.57 -0.59
CA PHE A 92 -10.31 -1.68 -2.03
C PHE A 92 -10.96 -2.92 -2.64
N VAL A 93 -11.00 -2.97 -3.96
CA VAL A 93 -11.25 -4.19 -4.73
C VAL A 93 -10.08 -4.47 -5.65
N GLU A 94 -9.99 -5.68 -6.22
CA GLU A 94 -8.87 -6.04 -7.10
C GLU A 94 -8.71 -5.11 -8.30
N SER A 95 -9.79 -4.49 -8.80
CA SER A 95 -9.70 -3.52 -9.91
C SER A 95 -9.09 -2.18 -9.53
N ASP A 96 -8.95 -1.90 -8.23
CA ASP A 96 -8.27 -0.71 -7.73
C ASP A 96 -6.74 -0.90 -7.68
N LEU A 97 -6.25 -2.12 -7.91
CA LEU A 97 -4.84 -2.46 -7.88
C LEU A 97 -4.20 -2.34 -9.27
N SER A 98 -3.11 -1.58 -9.34
CA SER A 98 -2.23 -1.48 -10.49
C SER A 98 -0.86 -2.05 -10.13
N PHE A 99 -0.25 -2.77 -11.06
CA PHE A 99 1.05 -3.40 -10.84
C PHE A 99 2.08 -2.89 -11.84
N ILE A 100 3.29 -2.57 -11.34
CA ILE A 100 4.43 -2.05 -12.11
C ILE A 100 5.67 -2.93 -12.05
#